data_AF-A0A968PS70-F1
#
_entry.id   AF-A0A968PS70-F1
#
_cell.length_a   1.000
_cell.length_b   1.000
_cell.length_c   1.000
_cell.angle_alpha   90.00
_cell.angle_beta   90.00
_cell.angle_gamma   90.00
#
_symmetry.space_group_name_H-M   'P 1'
#
loop_
_entity.id
_entity.type
_entity.pdbx_description
1 polymer ?
#
loop_
_entity_poly.entity_id
_entity_poly.type
_entity_poly.pdbx_seq_one_letter_code
_entity_poly.pdbx_strand_id
1 'polypeptide(L)'
;MIRLVALELYPDNSTLYAYDALLDFNFLDHASEHRLEQGFSGHPRSQKFFTIGECMNLRIEIWNAEEGYSQSAEVVLREDTVRAVIVPFSISPSRSRAGIMITNMMRDLELLVRQDAGEYALVFEIKLRNDPEYLSSSEYQEDVAGGFTQECCYLTFYRARKSEFVEPKVLRTDAWTSPPYFFGHYTPLNPTYPLVLDAEPTCPQTQ
;
A
#
# COMPACT_ATOMS: atom_id res chain seq x y z
N MET A 1 9.01 -3.32 15.66
CA MET A 1 7.73 -2.94 15.01
C MET A 1 6.60 -3.71 15.68
N ILE A 2 5.41 -3.14 15.79
CA ILE A 2 4.24 -3.77 16.42
C ILE A 2 3.18 -4.09 15.36
N ARG A 3 2.80 -5.36 15.23
CA ARG A 3 1.74 -5.79 14.30
C ARG A 3 0.37 -5.45 14.87
N LEU A 4 -0.44 -4.74 14.10
CA LEU A 4 -1.81 -4.37 14.46
C LEU A 4 -2.81 -5.42 13.97
N VAL A 5 -2.69 -5.83 12.71
CA VAL A 5 -3.62 -6.75 12.06
C VAL A 5 -2.94 -7.49 10.91
N ALA A 6 -3.40 -8.70 10.63
CA ALA A 6 -3.08 -9.47 9.43
C ALA A 6 -4.37 -10.08 8.89
N LEU A 7 -4.54 -10.07 7.57
CA LEU A 7 -5.69 -10.63 6.89
C LEU A 7 -5.28 -11.11 5.49
N GLU A 8 -6.07 -12.02 4.92
CA GLU A 8 -5.87 -12.55 3.58
C GLU A 8 -7.15 -12.32 2.77
N LEU A 9 -7.00 -11.94 1.52
CA LEU A 9 -8.10 -11.66 0.60
C LEU A 9 -7.71 -11.96 -0.84
N TYR A 10 -8.72 -12.12 -1.68
CA TYR A 10 -8.58 -12.09 -3.13
C TYR A 10 -8.65 -10.62 -3.59
N PRO A 11 -7.56 -10.01 -4.05
CA PRO A 11 -7.57 -8.59 -4.38
C PRO A 11 -8.26 -8.40 -5.73
N ASP A 12 -9.48 -7.87 -5.72
CA ASP A 12 -10.08 -7.45 -6.98
C ASP A 12 -9.27 -6.31 -7.61
N ASN A 13 -8.92 -6.49 -8.89
CA ASN A 13 -8.06 -5.59 -9.67
C ASN A 13 -6.74 -5.19 -8.98
N SER A 14 -6.12 -6.08 -8.18
CA SER A 14 -4.71 -5.91 -7.79
C SER A 14 -4.44 -4.61 -7.01
N THR A 15 -5.45 -4.14 -6.29
CA THR A 15 -5.51 -2.81 -5.70
C THR A 15 -5.91 -2.86 -4.23
N LEU A 16 -5.22 -2.07 -3.41
CA LEU A 16 -5.54 -1.86 -2.01
C LEU A 16 -5.72 -0.37 -1.71
N TYR A 17 -6.80 -0.01 -1.01
CA TYR A 17 -7.03 1.35 -0.53
C TYR A 17 -6.77 1.43 0.97
N ALA A 18 -6.06 2.47 1.38
CA ALA A 18 -5.92 2.89 2.77
C ALA A 18 -6.34 4.36 2.89
N TYR A 19 -7.29 4.68 3.75
CA TYR A 19 -7.82 6.03 3.87
C TYR A 19 -8.22 6.39 5.30
N ASP A 20 -8.26 7.67 5.59
CA ASP A 20 -8.78 8.21 6.84
C ASP A 20 -10.24 7.79 7.02
N ALA A 21 -10.57 7.15 8.15
CA ALA A 21 -11.89 6.60 8.42
C ALA A 21 -13.03 7.63 8.49
N LEU A 22 -12.71 8.92 8.51
CA LEU A 22 -13.69 10.00 8.41
C LEU A 22 -14.03 10.41 6.97
N LEU A 23 -13.29 9.92 5.97
CA LEU A 23 -13.64 10.12 4.57
C LEU A 23 -14.77 9.18 4.17
N ASP A 24 -15.70 9.69 3.38
CA ASP A 24 -16.67 8.86 2.66
C ASP A 24 -15.97 8.32 1.40
N PHE A 25 -16.07 6.99 1.22
CA PHE A 25 -15.51 6.30 0.07
C PHE A 25 -15.99 6.89 -1.26
N ASN A 26 -17.23 7.41 -1.32
CA ASN A 26 -17.76 8.03 -2.55
C ASN A 26 -17.04 9.32 -2.93
N PHE A 27 -16.30 9.96 -2.01
CA PHE A 27 -15.43 11.10 -2.30
C PHE A 27 -13.96 10.68 -2.52
N LEU A 28 -13.67 9.39 -2.46
CA LEU A 28 -12.38 8.82 -2.78
C LEU A 28 -12.34 8.43 -4.27
N ASP A 29 -12.46 9.39 -5.20
CA ASP A 29 -12.09 9.09 -6.59
C ASP A 29 -11.74 10.31 -7.46
N HIS A 30 -10.96 10.04 -8.52
CA HIS A 30 -10.35 10.91 -9.55
C HIS A 30 -8.83 11.14 -9.47
N ALA A 31 -8.08 10.28 -8.78
CA ALA A 31 -6.66 10.14 -9.09
C ALA A 31 -6.53 9.56 -10.50
N SER A 32 -5.86 10.24 -11.43
CA SER A 32 -5.76 9.76 -12.81
C SER A 32 -5.24 8.32 -12.86
N GLU A 33 -5.76 7.50 -13.78
CA GLU A 33 -5.30 6.12 -14.09
C GLU A 33 -3.80 6.04 -14.45
N HIS A 34 -3.10 7.17 -14.49
CA HIS A 34 -1.70 7.28 -14.79
C HIS A 34 -0.85 7.11 -13.54
N ARG A 35 -0.55 5.83 -13.21
CA ARG A 35 0.82 5.28 -13.02
C ARG A 35 0.82 4.06 -12.10
N LEU A 36 0.41 2.91 -12.63
CA LEU A 36 0.76 1.60 -12.06
C LEU A 36 2.28 1.46 -11.84
N GLU A 37 3.08 2.09 -12.70
CA GLU A 37 4.55 2.14 -12.62
C GLU A 37 5.10 2.92 -11.41
N GLN A 38 4.25 3.63 -10.64
CA GLN A 38 4.66 4.26 -9.37
C GLN A 38 4.37 3.38 -8.15
N GLY A 39 3.56 2.33 -8.31
CA GLY A 39 3.14 1.43 -7.23
C GLY A 39 2.11 2.02 -6.26
N PHE A 40 1.77 3.31 -6.39
CA PHE A 40 0.68 3.95 -5.65
C PHE A 40 0.12 5.17 -6.38
N SER A 41 -1.05 5.64 -5.95
CA SER A 41 -1.62 6.96 -6.29
C SER A 41 -2.47 7.49 -5.12
N GLY A 42 -2.76 8.79 -5.08
CA GLY A 42 -3.68 9.37 -4.11
C GLY A 42 -3.18 10.62 -3.38
N HIS A 43 -3.89 10.93 -2.31
CA HIS A 43 -3.73 12.10 -1.45
C HIS A 43 -3.28 11.64 -0.04
N PRO A 44 -2.57 12.46 0.77
CA PRO A 44 -2.22 12.11 2.15
C PRO A 44 -3.32 11.48 3.02
N ARG A 45 -4.60 11.78 2.79
CA ARG A 45 -5.71 11.17 3.55
C ARG A 45 -6.32 9.92 2.90
N SER A 46 -5.91 9.56 1.70
CA SER A 46 -6.41 8.42 0.92
C SER A 46 -5.37 7.98 -0.10
N GLN A 47 -4.78 6.81 0.14
CA GLN A 47 -3.78 6.20 -0.72
C GLN A 47 -4.34 4.94 -1.36
N LYS A 48 -4.06 4.77 -2.65
CA LYS A 48 -4.30 3.58 -3.46
C LYS A 48 -2.95 2.94 -3.74
N PHE A 49 -2.79 1.68 -3.39
CA PHE A 49 -1.58 0.90 -3.61
C PHE A 49 -1.85 -0.20 -4.64
N PHE A 50 -0.85 -0.47 -5.48
CA PHE A 50 -0.93 -1.49 -6.51
C PHE A 50 0.03 -2.63 -6.18
N THR A 51 -0.43 -3.87 -6.36
CA THR A 51 0.42 -5.07 -6.32
C THR A 51 1.40 -5.08 -7.49
N ILE A 52 2.27 -6.09 -7.58
CA ILE A 52 3.26 -6.20 -8.67
C ILE A 52 2.58 -6.46 -10.03
N GLY A 53 1.49 -7.21 -10.00
CA GLY A 53 0.66 -7.57 -11.15
C GLY A 53 -0.66 -8.15 -10.67
N GLU A 54 -1.27 -8.99 -11.51
CA GLU A 54 -2.47 -9.75 -11.13
C GLU A 54 -2.18 -10.70 -9.97
N CYS A 55 -2.96 -10.60 -8.89
CA CYS A 55 -2.70 -11.32 -7.65
C CYS A 55 -3.92 -12.17 -7.25
N MET A 56 -3.73 -13.47 -7.06
CA MET A 56 -4.76 -14.43 -6.66
C MET A 56 -4.95 -14.46 -5.13
N ASN A 57 -3.88 -14.26 -4.37
CA ASN A 57 -3.96 -14.20 -2.91
C ASN A 57 -3.07 -13.08 -2.39
N LEU A 58 -3.71 -12.12 -1.72
CA LEU A 58 -3.04 -11.01 -1.07
C LEU A 58 -3.20 -11.13 0.44
N ARG A 59 -2.08 -11.36 1.12
CA ARG A 59 -1.97 -11.14 2.56
C ARG A 59 -1.64 -9.68 2.81
N ILE A 60 -2.34 -9.06 3.74
CA ILE A 60 -2.08 -7.68 4.17
C ILE A 60 -1.73 -7.72 5.63
N GLU A 61 -0.59 -7.13 5.98
CA GLU A 61 -0.22 -6.89 7.36
C GLU A 61 -0.02 -5.41 7.64
N ILE A 62 -0.59 -4.96 8.75
CA ILE A 62 -0.54 -3.55 9.15
C ILE A 62 0.24 -3.44 10.44
N TRP A 63 1.18 -2.51 10.46
CA TRP A 63 2.20 -2.39 11.49
C TRP A 63 2.36 -0.93 11.93
N ASN A 64 2.70 -0.74 13.20
CA ASN A 64 3.28 0.50 13.69
C ASN A 64 4.79 0.34 13.84
N ALA A 65 5.54 1.33 13.38
CA ALA A 65 6.93 1.45 13.74
C ALA A 65 7.04 1.75 15.24
N GLU A 66 8.06 1.18 15.89
CA GLU A 66 8.34 1.47 17.31
C GLU A 66 8.87 2.90 17.48
N GLU A 67 9.70 3.33 16.52
CA GLU A 67 10.23 4.68 16.44
C GLU A 67 9.44 5.52 15.45
N GLY A 68 9.30 6.81 15.75
CA GLY A 68 8.70 7.76 14.83
C GLY A 68 9.59 8.00 13.61
N TYR A 69 9.00 8.54 12.55
CA TYR A 69 9.75 9.01 11.39
C TYR A 69 10.63 10.20 11.77
N SER A 70 11.82 10.26 11.16
CA SER A 70 12.63 11.46 11.04
C SER A 70 13.38 11.46 9.71
N GLN A 71 13.53 12.62 9.08
CA GLN A 71 14.26 12.72 7.79
C GLN A 71 15.73 12.28 7.88
N SER A 72 16.32 12.32 9.08
CA SER A 72 17.69 11.86 9.34
C SER A 72 17.76 10.39 9.78
N ALA A 73 16.63 9.76 10.08
CA ALA A 73 16.56 8.36 10.49
C ALA A 73 16.27 7.47 9.28
N GLU A 74 16.92 6.32 9.22
CA GLU A 74 16.69 5.36 8.15
C GLU A 74 15.37 4.61 8.41
N VAL A 75 14.53 4.55 7.37
CA VAL A 75 13.33 3.69 7.39
C VAL A 75 13.79 2.24 7.30
N VAL A 76 13.42 1.43 8.30
CA VAL A 76 13.77 0.01 8.33
C VAL A 76 12.82 -0.76 7.40
N LEU A 77 13.38 -1.29 6.32
CA LEU A 77 12.67 -2.17 5.39
C LEU A 77 12.85 -3.64 5.79
N ARG A 78 11.87 -4.47 5.47
CA ARG A 78 12.02 -5.93 5.58
C ARG A 78 13.02 -6.41 4.51
N GLU A 79 13.83 -7.41 4.83
CA GLU A 79 14.87 -7.88 3.90
C GLU A 79 14.30 -8.69 2.74
N ASP A 80 13.16 -9.34 2.95
CA ASP A 80 12.51 -10.26 2.00
C ASP A 80 11.45 -9.58 1.12
N THR A 81 11.29 -8.26 1.22
CA THR A 81 10.40 -7.49 0.35
C THR A 81 11.10 -7.13 -0.94
N VAL A 82 10.36 -7.11 -2.04
CA VAL A 82 10.89 -6.94 -3.39
C VAL A 82 10.65 -5.54 -3.91
N ARG A 83 9.69 -4.82 -3.31
CA ARG A 83 9.32 -3.44 -3.65
C ARG A 83 8.98 -2.69 -2.37
N ALA A 84 9.39 -1.43 -2.27
CA ALA A 84 9.00 -0.56 -1.16
C ALA A 84 8.88 0.91 -1.60
N VAL A 85 7.80 1.56 -1.17
CA VAL A 85 7.57 3.00 -1.35
C VAL A 85 7.17 3.62 -0.01
N ILE A 86 7.49 4.90 0.16
CA ILE A 86 7.03 5.73 1.27
C ILE A 86 6.16 6.86 0.73
N VAL A 87 5.06 7.13 1.41
CA VAL A 87 4.12 8.20 1.07
C VAL A 87 3.66 8.92 2.35
N PRO A 88 3.30 10.20 2.29
CA PRO A 88 2.63 10.87 3.40
C PRO A 88 1.24 10.25 3.64
N PHE A 89 0.88 10.14 4.92
CA PHE A 89 -0.45 9.71 5.32
C PHE A 89 -0.97 10.51 6.52
N SER A 90 -2.23 10.91 6.53
CA SER A 90 -2.81 11.78 7.55
C SER A 90 -4.13 11.22 8.06
N ILE A 91 -4.28 11.13 9.39
CA ILE A 91 -5.50 10.66 10.06
C ILE A 91 -6.14 11.83 10.78
N SER A 92 -7.41 12.12 10.48
CA SER A 92 -8.10 13.24 11.10
C SER A 92 -8.43 12.99 12.57
N PRO A 93 -8.42 14.03 13.41
CA PRO A 93 -8.87 13.93 14.79
C PRO A 93 -10.37 13.62 14.86
N SER A 94 -10.71 12.53 15.55
CA SER A 94 -12.10 12.17 15.86
C SER A 94 -12.22 11.58 17.25
N ARG A 95 -13.34 11.86 17.92
CA ARG A 95 -13.64 11.29 19.24
C ARG A 95 -14.17 9.86 19.19
N SER A 96 -14.64 9.39 18.04
CA SER A 96 -15.37 8.11 17.93
C SER A 96 -14.93 7.21 16.78
N ARG A 97 -14.27 7.74 15.75
CA ARG A 97 -13.90 7.00 14.53
C ARG A 97 -12.49 7.34 14.02
N ALA A 98 -11.56 7.70 14.90
CA ALA A 98 -10.17 7.91 14.48
C ALA A 98 -9.52 6.57 14.11
N GLY A 99 -9.00 6.48 12.90
CA GLY A 99 -8.36 5.28 12.40
C GLY A 99 -8.22 5.28 10.89
N ILE A 100 -7.73 4.15 10.39
CA ILE A 100 -7.50 3.90 8.97
C ILE A 100 -8.57 2.89 8.53
N MET A 101 -9.25 3.20 7.44
CA MET A 101 -10.04 2.22 6.71
C MET A 101 -9.20 1.58 5.63
N ILE A 102 -9.33 0.26 5.52
CA ILE A 102 -8.70 -0.57 4.51
C ILE A 102 -9.80 -1.25 3.71
N THR A 103 -9.73 -1.14 2.39
CA THR A 103 -10.72 -1.74 1.47
C THR A 103 -10.05 -2.13 0.16
N ASN A 104 -10.69 -3.03 -0.58
CA ASN A 104 -10.38 -3.23 -2.00
C ASN A 104 -11.31 -2.39 -2.88
N MET A 105 -11.18 -2.54 -4.21
CA MET A 105 -11.96 -1.79 -5.20
C MET A 105 -13.47 -2.04 -5.10
N MET A 106 -13.89 -3.29 -4.82
CA MET A 106 -15.31 -3.66 -4.75
C MET A 106 -15.94 -3.47 -3.38
N ARG A 107 -15.16 -3.08 -2.37
CA ARG A 107 -15.59 -2.93 -0.97
C ARG A 107 -16.20 -4.19 -0.37
N ASP A 108 -15.78 -5.37 -0.84
CA ASP A 108 -16.11 -6.63 -0.17
C ASP A 108 -15.33 -6.81 1.14
N LEU A 109 -14.23 -6.07 1.30
CA LEU A 109 -13.51 -5.87 2.55
C LEU A 109 -13.65 -4.41 3.00
N GLU A 110 -14.10 -4.19 4.23
CA GLU A 110 -13.97 -2.90 4.92
C GLU A 110 -13.45 -3.11 6.34
N LEU A 111 -12.18 -2.84 6.56
CA LEU A 111 -11.53 -3.00 7.87
C LEU A 111 -11.17 -1.64 8.47
N LEU A 112 -11.70 -1.36 9.66
CA LEU A 112 -11.24 -0.24 10.49
C LEU A 112 -10.08 -0.68 11.39
N VAL A 113 -8.90 -0.11 11.16
CA VAL A 113 -7.75 -0.20 12.06
C VAL A 113 -7.71 1.05 12.92
N ARG A 114 -7.90 0.88 14.24
CA ARG A 114 -7.79 1.99 15.18
C ARG A 114 -6.35 2.49 15.22
N GLN A 115 -6.18 3.78 15.00
CA GLN A 115 -4.90 4.46 14.96
C GLN A 115 -5.10 5.91 15.41
N ASP A 116 -4.12 6.45 16.11
CA ASP A 116 -4.18 7.83 16.60
C ASP A 116 -4.20 8.85 15.46
N ALA A 117 -4.85 9.99 15.69
CA ALA A 117 -4.90 11.07 14.73
C ALA A 117 -3.54 11.74 14.52
N GLY A 118 -3.27 12.23 13.31
CA GLY A 118 -2.13 13.06 12.92
C GLY A 118 -1.37 12.51 11.72
N GLU A 119 -0.13 12.96 11.57
CA GLU A 119 0.69 12.72 10.38
C GLU A 119 1.57 11.48 10.51
N TYR A 120 1.72 10.76 9.40
CA TYR A 120 2.48 9.53 9.27
C TYR A 120 3.28 9.52 7.97
N ALA A 121 4.44 8.88 8.03
CA ALA A 121 5.07 8.27 6.88
C ALA A 121 4.51 6.84 6.75
N LEU A 122 3.79 6.58 5.68
CA LEU A 122 3.28 5.24 5.38
C LEU A 122 4.22 4.55 4.41
N VAL A 123 4.83 3.46 4.87
CA VAL A 123 5.67 2.60 4.05
C VAL A 123 4.84 1.43 3.59
N PHE A 124 4.76 1.26 2.27
CA PHE A 124 4.13 0.12 1.62
C PHE A 124 5.23 -0.78 1.03
N GLU A 125 5.29 -2.02 1.49
CA GLU A 125 6.24 -3.02 1.00
C GLU A 125 5.49 -4.22 0.42
N ILE A 126 6.03 -4.81 -0.63
CA ILE A 126 5.50 -6.04 -1.21
C ILE A 126 6.54 -7.13 -1.07
N LYS A 127 6.11 -8.29 -0.57
CA LYS A 127 6.83 -9.56 -0.65
C LYS A 127 6.09 -10.47 -1.61
N LEU A 128 6.81 -11.03 -2.58
CA LEU A 128 6.27 -12.08 -3.41
C LEU A 128 6.36 -13.42 -2.68
N ARG A 129 5.32 -14.26 -2.75
CA ARG A 129 5.40 -15.64 -2.25
C ARG A 129 6.28 -16.44 -3.19
N ASN A 130 7.47 -16.78 -2.73
CA ASN A 130 8.48 -17.52 -3.50
C ASN A 130 9.22 -18.55 -2.63
N ASP A 131 8.63 -18.94 -1.49
CA ASP A 131 9.20 -19.98 -0.65
C ASP A 131 9.18 -21.34 -1.37
N PRO A 132 10.14 -22.24 -1.06
CA PRO A 132 10.25 -23.52 -1.75
C PRO A 132 8.98 -24.39 -1.67
N GLU A 133 8.23 -24.29 -0.57
CA GLU A 133 6.97 -25.00 -0.39
C GLU A 133 5.96 -24.56 -1.44
N TYR A 134 5.71 -23.25 -1.56
CA TYR A 134 4.83 -22.69 -2.58
C TYR A 134 5.30 -23.04 -4.00
N LEU A 135 6.57 -22.83 -4.33
CA LEU A 135 7.09 -23.10 -5.68
C LEU A 135 6.96 -24.58 -6.09
N SER A 136 6.89 -25.49 -5.12
CA SER A 136 6.68 -26.93 -5.35
C SER A 136 5.21 -27.37 -5.32
N SER A 137 4.29 -26.47 -4.98
CA SER A 137 2.87 -26.76 -4.81
C SER A 137 2.12 -26.83 -6.16
N SER A 138 0.97 -27.49 -6.17
CA SER A 138 0.04 -27.44 -7.29
C SER A 138 -0.58 -26.05 -7.46
N GLU A 139 -0.80 -25.33 -6.35
CA GLU A 139 -1.32 -23.95 -6.34
C GLU A 139 -0.45 -23.04 -7.21
N TYR A 140 0.88 -23.13 -7.06
CA TYR A 140 1.81 -22.35 -7.88
C TYR A 140 1.65 -22.62 -9.38
N GLN A 141 1.43 -23.88 -9.78
CA GLN A 141 1.23 -24.21 -11.19
C GLN A 141 -0.09 -23.64 -11.72
N GLU A 142 -1.15 -23.68 -10.91
CA GLU A 142 -2.46 -23.11 -11.27
C GLU A 142 -2.40 -21.58 -11.37
N ASP A 143 -1.80 -20.92 -10.36
CA ASP A 143 -1.66 -19.47 -10.32
C ASP A 143 -0.85 -18.95 -11.50
N VAL A 144 0.33 -19.53 -11.76
CA VAL A 144 1.18 -19.12 -12.88
C VAL A 144 0.54 -19.42 -14.23
N ALA A 145 -0.17 -20.54 -14.38
CA ALA A 145 -0.91 -20.84 -15.61
C ALA A 145 -2.04 -19.83 -15.86
N GLY A 146 -2.65 -19.32 -14.80
CA GLY A 146 -3.63 -18.24 -14.84
C GLY A 146 -3.02 -16.83 -15.00
N GLY A 147 -1.70 -16.68 -14.87
CA GLY A 147 -1.01 -15.39 -14.95
C GLY A 147 -0.94 -14.61 -13.63
N PHE A 148 -1.27 -15.26 -12.50
CA PHE A 148 -1.41 -14.63 -11.19
C PHE A 148 -0.18 -14.82 -10.27
N THR A 149 -0.06 -13.94 -9.29
CA THR A 149 0.90 -14.00 -8.18
C THR A 149 0.21 -14.27 -6.84
N GLN A 150 1.00 -14.67 -5.85
CA GLN A 150 0.62 -14.55 -4.44
C GLN A 150 1.57 -13.57 -3.75
N GLU A 151 1.01 -12.63 -3.00
CA GLU A 151 1.76 -11.50 -2.44
C GLU A 151 1.42 -11.29 -0.97
N CYS A 152 2.40 -10.78 -0.22
CA CYS A 152 2.21 -10.25 1.12
C CYS A 152 2.58 -8.77 1.10
N CYS A 153 1.60 -7.91 1.34
CA CYS A 153 1.77 -6.48 1.45
C CYS A 153 1.86 -6.04 2.91
N TYR A 154 2.85 -5.19 3.20
CA TYR A 154 3.06 -4.62 4.52
C TYR A 154 2.78 -3.11 4.47
N LEU A 155 1.86 -2.65 5.31
CA LEU A 155 1.60 -1.23 5.57
C LEU A 155 2.20 -0.88 6.93
N THR A 156 3.32 -0.18 6.94
CA THR A 156 4.00 0.23 8.17
C THR A 156 3.85 1.73 8.39
N PHE A 157 3.19 2.11 9.48
CA PHE A 157 2.95 3.49 9.86
C PHE A 157 4.07 3.98 10.78
N TYR A 158 4.84 4.95 10.29
CA TYR A 158 5.83 5.69 11.07
C TYR A 158 5.23 7.02 11.49
N ARG A 159 5.14 7.29 12.79
CA ARG A 159 4.58 8.55 13.27
C ARG A 159 5.48 9.72 12.87
N ALA A 160 4.98 10.64 12.05
CA ALA A 160 5.75 11.81 11.65
C ALA A 160 5.72 12.89 12.74
N ARG A 161 6.83 13.60 12.91
CA ARG A 161 6.86 14.80 13.75
C ARG A 161 6.14 15.92 13.01
N LYS A 162 5.42 16.79 13.73
CA LYS A 162 4.62 17.89 13.14
C LYS A 162 5.38 18.80 12.16
N SER A 163 6.70 18.88 12.28
CA SER A 163 7.56 19.74 11.47
C SER A 163 8.23 19.02 10.29
N GLU A 164 8.04 17.71 10.16
CA GLU A 164 8.71 16.92 9.13
C GLU A 164 7.77 16.62 7.98
N PHE A 165 8.16 17.08 6.79
CA PHE A 165 7.49 16.75 5.56
C PHE A 165 7.93 15.37 5.08
N VAL A 166 6.95 14.51 4.77
CA VAL A 166 7.18 13.21 4.13
C VAL A 166 7.04 13.39 2.63
N GLU A 167 8.17 13.42 1.94
CA GLU A 167 8.20 13.40 0.48
C GLU A 167 7.96 11.95 0.00
N PRO A 168 7.03 11.73 -0.95
CA PRO A 168 6.87 10.41 -1.54
C PRO A 168 8.17 9.95 -2.20
N LYS A 169 8.58 8.70 -1.95
CA LYS A 169 9.84 8.17 -2.48
C LYS A 169 9.76 6.66 -2.73
N VAL A 170 10.41 6.19 -3.80
CA VAL A 170 10.72 4.77 -3.96
C VAL A 170 11.90 4.43 -3.05
N LEU A 171 11.67 3.57 -2.06
CA LEU A 171 12.71 3.11 -1.12
C LEU A 171 13.42 1.86 -1.65
N ARG A 172 12.71 1.02 -2.40
CA ARG A 172 13.24 -0.17 -3.08
C ARG A 172 12.48 -0.38 -4.38
N THR A 173 13.22 -0.33 -5.50
CA THR A 173 12.73 -0.82 -6.80
C THR A 173 12.68 -2.34 -6.80
N ASP A 174 12.04 -2.93 -7.80
CA ASP A 174 11.94 -4.39 -7.93
C ASP A 174 13.32 -5.05 -7.80
N ALA A 175 13.49 -5.85 -6.75
CA ALA A 175 14.77 -6.45 -6.35
C ALA A 175 15.23 -7.61 -7.25
N TRP A 176 14.81 -7.59 -8.51
CA TRP A 176 15.18 -8.55 -9.55
C TRP A 176 15.36 -7.85 -10.90
N THR A 177 16.23 -8.40 -11.74
CA THR A 177 16.34 -8.00 -13.14
C THR A 177 15.32 -8.72 -14.03
N SER A 178 14.86 -9.89 -13.60
CA SER A 178 13.78 -10.67 -14.19
C SER A 178 12.98 -11.34 -13.06
N PRO A 179 11.64 -11.36 -13.14
CA PRO A 179 10.81 -12.10 -12.21
C PRO A 179 11.31 -13.51 -11.91
N PRO A 180 11.20 -14.01 -10.66
CA PRO A 180 11.60 -15.37 -10.31
C PRO A 180 10.79 -16.45 -11.05
N TYR A 181 9.62 -16.07 -11.58
CA TYR A 181 8.78 -16.88 -12.45
C TYR A 181 7.93 -15.98 -13.36
N PHE A 182 7.33 -16.54 -14.41
CA PHE A 182 6.58 -15.76 -15.40
C PHE A 182 5.32 -15.14 -14.78
N PHE A 183 5.16 -13.82 -14.96
CA PHE A 183 3.95 -13.08 -14.60
C PHE A 183 3.19 -12.77 -15.89
N GLY A 184 1.88 -13.05 -15.94
CA GLY A 184 1.07 -12.72 -17.12
C GLY A 184 1.06 -11.23 -17.41
N HIS A 185 1.01 -10.41 -16.34
CA HIS A 185 0.93 -8.96 -16.41
C HIS A 185 1.82 -8.30 -15.34
N TYR A 186 3.13 -8.23 -15.59
CA TYR A 186 4.09 -7.53 -14.73
C TYR A 186 4.16 -6.04 -15.04
N THR A 187 4.04 -5.20 -13.99
CA THR A 187 4.30 -3.76 -14.13
C THR A 187 5.52 -3.35 -13.30
N PRO A 188 6.70 -3.13 -13.93
CA PRO A 188 7.88 -2.69 -13.20
C PRO A 188 7.72 -1.28 -12.64
N LEU A 189 8.32 -1.00 -11.48
CA LEU A 189 8.43 0.38 -11.02
C LEU A 189 9.34 1.21 -11.93
N ASN A 190 8.85 2.40 -12.30
CA ASN A 190 9.59 3.34 -13.12
C ASN A 190 9.92 4.63 -12.33
N PRO A 191 11.10 4.71 -11.69
CA PRO A 191 11.47 5.85 -10.85
C PRO A 191 11.81 7.12 -11.65
N THR A 192 11.73 7.10 -12.99
CA THR A 192 12.03 8.29 -13.82
C THR A 192 10.93 9.36 -13.78
N TYR A 193 9.74 9.01 -13.30
CA TYR A 193 8.65 9.96 -13.14
C TYR A 193 8.65 10.54 -11.72
N PRO A 194 8.53 11.89 -11.55
CA PRO A 194 8.35 12.46 -10.22
C PRO A 194 7.10 11.85 -9.58
N LEU A 195 7.22 11.45 -8.30
CA LEU A 195 6.09 10.97 -7.52
C LEU A 195 5.21 12.18 -7.19
N VAL A 196 3.98 12.18 -7.71
CA VAL A 196 3.04 13.28 -7.57
C VAL A 196 1.88 12.80 -6.74
N LEU A 197 1.55 13.54 -5.68
CA LEU A 197 0.32 13.34 -4.94
C LEU A 197 -0.79 14.12 -5.61
N ASP A 198 -2.00 13.58 -5.55
CA ASP A 198 -3.18 14.30 -6.01
C ASP A 198 -3.49 15.47 -5.07
N ALA A 199 -4.13 16.51 -5.62
CA ALA A 199 -4.68 17.59 -4.81
C ALA A 199 -5.78 17.05 -3.87
N GLU A 200 -6.07 17.77 -2.78
CA GLU A 200 -7.21 17.42 -1.92
C GLU A 200 -8.50 17.29 -2.74
N PRO A 201 -9.30 16.23 -2.53
CA PRO A 201 -10.62 16.14 -3.12
C PRO A 201 -11.43 17.36 -2.69
N THR A 202 -11.79 18.23 -3.64
CA THR A 202 -12.65 19.37 -3.34
C THR A 202 -14.07 18.86 -3.12
N CYS A 203 -14.59 19.02 -1.90
CA CYS A 203 -16.00 18.82 -1.66
C CYS A 203 -16.77 19.81 -2.55
N PRO A 204 -17.70 19.37 -3.42
CA PRO A 204 -18.59 20.32 -4.10
C PRO A 204 -19.33 21.07 -3.00
N GLN A 205 -19.17 22.39 -2.98
CA GLN A 205 -19.95 23.24 -2.12
C GLN A 205 -21.42 23.03 -2.51
N THR A 206 -22.20 22.39 -1.64
CA THR A 206 -23.65 22.43 -1.75
C THR A 206 -24.06 23.89 -1.69
N GLN A 207 -24.46 24.45 -2.85
CA GLN A 207 -25.22 25.68 -2.94
C GLN A 207 -26.66 25.45 -2.47
#